data_AF-A0A6J2X2G5-F1
#
_entry.id   AF-A0A6J2X2G5-F1
#
_cell.length_a   1.000
_cell.length_b   1.000
_cell.length_c   1.000
_cell.angle_alpha   90.00
_cell.angle_beta   90.00
_cell.angle_gamma   90.00
#
_symmetry.space_group_name_H-M   'P 1'
#
loop_
_entity.id
_entity.type
_entity.pdbx_description
1 polymer ?
#
loop_
_entity_poly.entity_id
_entity_poly.type
_entity_poly.pdbx_seq_one_letter_code
_entity_poly.pdbx_strand_id
1 'polypeptide(L)'
;MRMSKHMYTTVNYSDKEFKEQGNRLYNLRKYEDAINCYTKAIIKNPDVAQYFTNRALCYLKLLKWEQACTDCRRALDMDQSLVKGHFFLGQALLEIGSLDESIKHLQRALDLAKEQKLNFGDDIASQLRTARKKRFSSQEEKRILQEIELHTYLNRLLRDDKEQQINRIKKEEIDNDTRNKKILETEEKCDTYVNELNSLFQKVDERRRKREVPDYLCGKISFEILQEPVITPSGITYDKKDLEEHLQRVGHFDPVTRVKLTQDQLIPNFAMKEVVDAFLTENEWALDY
;
A
#
# COMPACT_ATOMS: atom_id res chain seq x y z
N MET A 1 -12.03 -64.93 -30.10
CA MET A 1 -11.79 -63.88 -29.09
C MET A 1 -11.22 -62.65 -29.80
N ARG A 2 -12.07 -61.74 -30.30
CA ARG A 2 -11.63 -60.49 -30.95
C ARG A 2 -11.63 -59.39 -29.89
N MET A 3 -10.45 -58.99 -29.44
CA MET A 3 -10.26 -57.84 -28.57
C MET A 3 -10.65 -56.56 -29.32
N SER A 4 -11.67 -55.87 -28.80
CA SER A 4 -12.08 -54.54 -29.25
C SER A 4 -11.00 -53.54 -28.85
N LYS A 5 -10.29 -53.01 -29.86
CA LYS A 5 -9.35 -51.89 -29.71
C LYS A 5 -10.14 -50.67 -29.24
N HIS A 6 -9.98 -50.32 -27.97
CA HIS A 6 -10.39 -49.00 -27.47
C HIS A 6 -9.48 -47.96 -28.13
N MET A 7 -10.03 -47.29 -29.14
CA MET A 7 -9.39 -46.19 -29.83
C MET A 7 -9.43 -44.97 -28.90
N TYR A 8 -8.36 -44.74 -28.14
CA TYR A 8 -8.17 -43.47 -27.43
C TYR A 8 -7.92 -42.39 -28.48
N THR A 9 -8.98 -41.77 -28.97
CA THR A 9 -8.87 -40.53 -29.74
C THR A 9 -8.39 -39.45 -28.79
N THR A 10 -7.07 -39.29 -28.67
CA THR A 10 -6.49 -38.12 -28.02
C THR A 10 -6.78 -36.93 -28.92
N VAL A 11 -7.89 -36.24 -28.65
CA VAL A 11 -8.21 -34.97 -29.31
C VAL A 11 -7.02 -34.04 -29.10
N ASN A 12 -6.26 -33.77 -30.16
CA ASN A 12 -5.05 -32.96 -30.11
C ASN A 12 -5.47 -31.49 -30.15
N TYR A 13 -5.89 -30.97 -28.99
CA TYR A 13 -6.24 -29.57 -28.84
C TYR A 13 -5.03 -28.65 -29.10
N SER A 14 -5.30 -27.55 -29.78
CA SER A 14 -4.40 -26.41 -29.95
C SER A 14 -4.20 -25.63 -28.65
N ASP A 15 -3.16 -24.81 -28.60
CA ASP A 15 -2.91 -23.90 -27.49
C ASP A 15 -4.09 -22.94 -27.25
N LYS A 16 -4.70 -22.42 -28.33
CA LYS A 16 -5.87 -21.53 -28.26
C LYS A 16 -7.10 -22.22 -27.68
N GLU A 17 -7.35 -23.47 -28.04
CA GLU A 17 -8.48 -24.26 -27.49
C GLU A 17 -8.26 -24.55 -26.00
N PHE A 18 -7.03 -24.90 -25.60
CA PHE A 18 -6.71 -25.06 -24.18
C PHE A 18 -6.89 -23.76 -23.39
N LYS A 19 -6.49 -22.61 -23.95
CA LYS A 19 -6.75 -21.29 -23.36
C LYS A 19 -8.26 -21.04 -23.21
N GLU A 20 -9.07 -21.32 -24.23
CA GLU A 20 -10.52 -21.14 -24.16
C GLU A 20 -11.19 -22.06 -23.14
N GLN A 21 -10.74 -23.32 -23.05
CA GLN A 21 -11.18 -24.25 -22.02
C GLN A 21 -10.81 -23.74 -20.62
N GLY A 22 -9.60 -23.22 -20.45
CA GLY A 22 -9.15 -22.55 -19.23
C GLY A 22 -10.04 -21.38 -18.85
N ASN A 23 -10.40 -20.52 -19.81
CA ASN A 23 -11.31 -19.38 -19.58
C ASN A 23 -12.70 -19.85 -19.10
N ARG A 24 -13.24 -20.92 -19.70
CA ARG A 24 -14.53 -21.49 -19.28
C ARG A 24 -14.47 -22.02 -17.86
N LEU A 25 -13.40 -22.75 -17.51
CA LEU A 25 -13.19 -23.29 -16.16
C LEU A 25 -12.98 -22.18 -15.12
N TYR A 26 -12.26 -21.12 -15.48
CA TYR A 26 -12.10 -19.94 -14.65
C TYR A 26 -13.44 -19.28 -14.33
N ASN A 27 -14.31 -19.10 -15.33
CA ASN A 27 -15.65 -18.55 -15.13
C ASN A 27 -16.54 -19.46 -14.25
N LEU A 28 -16.30 -20.77 -14.27
CA LEU A 28 -16.93 -21.76 -13.38
C LEU A 28 -16.26 -21.83 -11.99
N ARG A 29 -15.32 -20.94 -11.69
CA ARG A 29 -14.52 -20.90 -10.44
C ARG A 29 -13.70 -22.16 -10.17
N LYS A 30 -13.43 -22.98 -11.21
CA LYS A 30 -12.58 -24.17 -11.14
C LYS A 30 -11.13 -23.79 -11.46
N TYR A 31 -10.49 -23.08 -10.53
CA TYR A 31 -9.19 -22.45 -10.79
C TYR A 31 -8.06 -23.45 -11.01
N GLU A 32 -8.05 -24.59 -10.30
CA GLU A 32 -7.03 -25.64 -10.47
C GLU A 32 -7.12 -26.31 -11.85
N ASP A 33 -8.32 -26.63 -12.30
CA ASP A 33 -8.55 -27.16 -13.64
C ASP A 33 -8.17 -26.14 -14.72
N ALA A 34 -8.49 -24.85 -14.50
CA ALA A 34 -8.09 -23.77 -15.39
C ALA A 34 -6.57 -23.64 -15.49
N ILE A 35 -5.84 -23.77 -14.37
CA ILE A 35 -4.37 -23.80 -14.33
C ILE A 35 -3.82 -24.95 -15.18
N ASN A 36 -4.42 -26.14 -15.09
CA ASN A 36 -4.02 -27.29 -15.90
C ASN A 36 -4.21 -27.02 -17.40
N CYS A 37 -5.34 -26.40 -17.78
CA CYS A 37 -5.59 -26.00 -19.17
C CYS A 37 -4.59 -24.95 -19.65
N TYR A 38 -4.35 -23.87 -18.90
CA TYR A 38 -3.36 -22.86 -19.30
C TYR A 38 -1.94 -23.42 -19.34
N THR A 39 -1.59 -24.34 -18.45
CA THR A 39 -0.28 -25.02 -18.47
C THR A 39 -0.12 -25.85 -19.74
N LYS A 40 -1.16 -26.57 -20.18
CA LYS A 40 -1.15 -27.26 -21.47
C LYS A 40 -1.02 -26.30 -22.65
N ALA A 41 -1.67 -25.13 -22.59
CA ALA A 41 -1.51 -24.08 -23.59
C ALA A 41 -0.07 -23.56 -23.66
N ILE A 42 0.56 -23.30 -22.51
CA ILE A 42 1.97 -22.86 -22.40
C ILE A 42 2.93 -23.92 -22.95
N ILE A 43 2.71 -25.20 -22.65
CA ILE A 43 3.54 -26.30 -23.18
C ILE A 43 3.46 -26.37 -24.71
N LYS A 44 2.26 -26.12 -25.28
CA LYS A 44 2.05 -26.10 -26.73
C LYS A 44 2.67 -24.87 -27.39
N ASN A 45 2.59 -23.71 -26.73
CA ASN A 45 3.12 -22.46 -27.23
C ASN A 45 3.58 -21.57 -26.06
N PRO A 46 4.89 -21.53 -25.76
CA PRO A 46 5.44 -20.82 -24.61
C PRO A 46 5.66 -19.32 -24.85
N ASP A 47 5.46 -18.82 -26.07
CA ASP A 47 5.80 -17.44 -26.45
C ASP A 47 4.60 -16.47 -26.30
N VAL A 48 3.50 -16.92 -25.70
CA VAL A 48 2.29 -16.12 -25.51
C VAL A 48 2.17 -15.64 -24.07
N ALA A 49 2.55 -14.39 -23.83
CA ALA A 49 2.52 -13.74 -22.51
C ALA A 49 1.15 -13.85 -21.80
N GLN A 50 0.05 -13.76 -22.56
CA GLN A 50 -1.31 -13.82 -22.02
C GLN A 50 -1.62 -15.13 -21.28
N TYR A 51 -1.02 -16.25 -21.70
CA TYR A 51 -1.25 -17.55 -21.04
C TYR A 51 -0.70 -17.56 -19.62
N PHE A 52 0.48 -16.95 -19.42
CA PHE A 52 1.07 -16.78 -18.10
C PHE A 52 0.23 -15.84 -17.24
N THR A 53 -0.25 -14.71 -17.75
CA THR A 53 -1.13 -13.83 -16.95
C THR A 53 -2.47 -14.45 -16.58
N ASN A 54 -3.04 -15.28 -17.47
CA ASN A 54 -4.29 -15.98 -17.17
C ASN A 54 -4.09 -17.06 -16.09
N ARG A 55 -2.95 -17.77 -16.13
CA ARG A 55 -2.58 -18.74 -15.09
C ARG A 55 -2.24 -18.05 -13.77
N ALA A 56 -1.51 -16.93 -13.81
CA ALA A 56 -1.24 -16.09 -12.64
C ALA A 56 -2.52 -15.60 -11.96
N LEU A 57 -3.53 -15.20 -12.74
CA LEU A 57 -4.83 -14.82 -12.19
C LEU A 57 -5.50 -15.96 -11.43
N CYS A 58 -5.42 -17.20 -11.93
CA CYS A 58 -5.89 -18.36 -11.17
C CYS A 58 -5.10 -18.56 -9.87
N TYR A 59 -3.78 -18.39 -9.91
CA TYR A 59 -2.94 -18.48 -8.72
C TYR A 59 -3.31 -17.41 -7.67
N LEU A 60 -3.60 -16.18 -8.09
CA LEU A 60 -4.12 -15.13 -7.20
C LEU A 60 -5.45 -15.56 -6.52
N LYS A 61 -6.37 -16.17 -7.27
CA LYS A 61 -7.64 -16.66 -6.71
C LYS A 61 -7.47 -17.83 -5.73
N LEU A 62 -6.36 -18.56 -5.83
CA LEU A 62 -5.98 -19.63 -4.92
C LEU A 62 -4.99 -19.18 -3.83
N LEU A 63 -4.71 -17.87 -3.72
CA LEU A 63 -3.76 -17.29 -2.77
C LEU A 63 -2.32 -17.83 -2.93
N LYS A 64 -1.96 -18.32 -4.12
CA LYS A 64 -0.62 -18.84 -4.45
C LYS A 64 0.25 -17.72 -4.99
N TRP A 65 0.61 -16.78 -4.11
CA TRP A 65 1.22 -15.50 -4.47
C TRP A 65 2.57 -15.63 -5.19
N GLU A 66 3.46 -16.50 -4.69
CA GLU A 66 4.78 -16.69 -5.30
C GLU A 66 4.68 -17.21 -6.73
N GLN A 67 3.78 -18.16 -6.98
CA GLN A 67 3.53 -18.72 -8.32
C GLN A 67 2.91 -17.68 -9.26
N ALA A 68 2.02 -16.83 -8.74
CA ALA A 68 1.48 -15.70 -9.49
C ALA A 68 2.60 -14.71 -9.87
N CYS A 69 3.51 -14.38 -8.95
CA CYS A 69 4.66 -13.53 -9.21
C CYS A 69 5.56 -14.11 -10.31
N THR A 70 5.90 -15.41 -10.25
CA THR A 70 6.76 -16.04 -11.25
C THR A 70 6.14 -15.99 -12.64
N ASP A 71 4.84 -16.26 -12.76
CA ASP A 71 4.13 -16.21 -14.05
C ASP A 71 4.01 -14.77 -14.55
N CYS A 72 3.72 -13.80 -13.69
CA CYS A 72 3.64 -12.40 -14.11
C CYS A 72 4.99 -11.87 -14.56
N ARG A 73 6.09 -12.17 -13.85
CA ARG A 73 7.44 -11.78 -14.28
C ARG A 73 7.76 -12.39 -15.64
N ARG A 74 7.46 -13.68 -15.84
CA ARG A 74 7.65 -14.33 -17.15
C ARG A 74 6.83 -13.69 -18.27
N ALA A 75 5.59 -13.28 -17.99
CA ALA A 75 4.77 -12.55 -18.95
C ALA A 75 5.36 -11.18 -19.30
N LEU A 76 5.87 -10.46 -18.30
CA LEU A 76 6.47 -9.13 -18.47
C LEU A 76 7.83 -9.17 -19.16
N ASP A 77 8.60 -10.25 -19.00
CA ASP A 77 9.82 -10.49 -19.78
C ASP A 77 9.52 -10.58 -21.29
N MET A 78 8.33 -11.09 -21.65
CA MET A 78 7.87 -11.20 -23.04
C MET A 78 7.21 -9.91 -23.53
N ASP A 79 6.36 -9.30 -22.70
CA ASP A 79 5.63 -8.08 -23.02
C ASP A 79 5.54 -7.15 -21.80
N GLN A 80 6.43 -6.16 -21.77
CA GLN A 80 6.50 -5.13 -20.73
C GLN A 80 5.34 -4.14 -20.78
N SER A 81 4.55 -4.11 -21.86
CA SER A 81 3.39 -3.23 -22.00
C SER A 81 2.11 -3.84 -21.43
N LEU A 82 2.18 -5.07 -20.91
CA LEU A 82 1.02 -5.80 -20.44
C LEU A 82 0.48 -5.26 -19.11
N VAL A 83 -0.55 -4.42 -19.17
CA VAL A 83 -1.19 -3.80 -17.98
C VAL A 83 -1.57 -4.84 -16.93
N LYS A 84 -2.22 -5.93 -17.34
CA LYS A 84 -2.63 -7.01 -16.43
C LYS A 84 -1.45 -7.72 -15.78
N GLY A 85 -0.32 -7.86 -16.48
CA GLY A 85 0.90 -8.46 -15.92
C GLY A 85 1.45 -7.62 -14.77
N HIS A 86 1.56 -6.30 -14.98
CA HIS A 86 1.97 -5.36 -13.94
C HIS A 86 0.97 -5.32 -12.77
N PHE A 87 -0.33 -5.27 -13.05
CA PHE A 87 -1.36 -5.23 -12.02
C PHE A 87 -1.38 -6.49 -11.14
N PHE A 88 -1.38 -7.69 -11.75
CA PHE A 88 -1.38 -8.96 -11.02
C PHE A 88 -0.08 -9.19 -10.24
N LEU A 89 1.08 -8.78 -10.78
CA LEU A 89 2.34 -8.80 -10.06
C LEU A 89 2.29 -7.88 -8.84
N GLY A 90 1.79 -6.66 -9.01
CA GLY A 90 1.59 -5.70 -7.92
C GLY A 90 0.72 -6.26 -6.81
N GLN A 91 -0.39 -6.91 -7.16
CA GLN A 91 -1.30 -7.55 -6.21
C GLN A 91 -0.64 -8.71 -5.46
N ALA A 92 0.08 -9.60 -6.15
CA ALA A 92 0.80 -10.69 -5.51
C ALA A 92 1.90 -10.20 -4.55
N LEU A 93 2.67 -9.19 -4.97
CA LEU A 93 3.73 -8.59 -4.15
C LEU A 93 3.18 -7.89 -2.90
N LEU A 94 2.00 -7.29 -2.99
CA LEU A 94 1.31 -6.66 -1.86
C LEU A 94 1.00 -7.68 -0.75
N GLU A 95 0.59 -8.88 -1.13
CA GLU A 95 0.29 -9.98 -0.21
C GLU A 95 1.55 -10.64 0.35
N ILE A 96 2.62 -10.72 -0.45
CA ILE A 96 3.94 -11.20 0.01
C ILE A 96 4.59 -10.23 1.01
N GLY A 97 4.24 -8.94 0.95
CA GLY A 97 4.83 -7.89 1.79
C GLY A 97 6.00 -7.15 1.13
N SER A 98 6.25 -7.38 -0.17
CA SER A 98 7.21 -6.61 -0.97
C SER A 98 6.58 -5.29 -1.45
N LEU A 99 6.34 -4.39 -0.49
CA LEU A 99 5.50 -3.20 -0.69
C LEU A 99 6.08 -2.19 -1.70
N ASP A 100 7.39 -1.96 -1.68
CA ASP A 100 8.03 -1.02 -2.61
C ASP A 100 7.96 -1.49 -4.07
N GLU A 101 8.16 -2.79 -4.32
CA GLU A 101 8.01 -3.37 -5.66
C GLU A 101 6.54 -3.38 -6.10
N SER A 102 5.62 -3.70 -5.18
CA SER A 102 4.18 -3.68 -5.45
C SER A 102 3.73 -2.30 -5.96
N ILE A 103 4.09 -1.22 -5.25
CA ILE A 103 3.74 0.16 -5.64
C ILE A 103 4.31 0.51 -7.01
N LYS A 104 5.56 0.14 -7.31
CA LYS A 104 6.17 0.38 -8.63
C LYS A 104 5.40 -0.29 -9.76
N HIS A 105 5.02 -1.56 -9.59
CA HIS A 105 4.28 -2.29 -10.62
C HIS A 105 2.83 -1.80 -10.74
N LEU A 106 2.14 -1.46 -9.64
CA LEU A 106 0.79 -0.89 -9.67
C LEU A 106 0.78 0.50 -10.34
N GLN A 107 1.76 1.35 -10.03
CA GLN A 107 1.93 2.64 -10.70
C GLN A 107 2.15 2.45 -12.21
N ARG A 108 3.05 1.53 -12.59
CA ARG A 108 3.29 1.24 -14.01
C ARG A 108 2.04 0.70 -14.71
N ALA A 109 1.23 -0.12 -14.05
CA ALA A 109 -0.05 -0.59 -14.57
C ALA A 109 -1.02 0.58 -14.82
N LEU A 110 -1.08 1.54 -13.89
CA LEU A 110 -1.93 2.73 -14.02
C LEU A 110 -1.49 3.62 -15.20
N ASP A 111 -0.18 3.79 -15.37
CA ASP A 111 0.37 4.61 -16.46
C ASP A 111 0.14 3.96 -17.82
N LEU A 112 0.42 2.66 -17.95
CA LEU A 112 0.15 1.88 -19.16
C LEU A 112 -1.35 1.84 -19.50
N ALA A 113 -2.23 1.74 -18.49
CA ALA A 113 -3.68 1.79 -18.71
C ALA A 113 -4.10 3.12 -19.35
N LYS A 114 -3.52 4.25 -18.91
CA LYS A 114 -3.76 5.57 -19.50
C LYS A 114 -3.20 5.67 -20.92
N GLU A 115 -1.96 5.24 -21.13
CA GLU A 115 -1.30 5.23 -22.45
C GLU A 115 -2.12 4.44 -23.47
N GLN A 116 -2.63 3.27 -23.08
CA GLN A 116 -3.42 2.37 -23.92
C GLN A 116 -4.93 2.72 -23.96
N LYS A 117 -5.35 3.78 -23.26
CA LYS A 117 -6.76 4.21 -23.13
C LYS A 117 -7.69 3.08 -22.63
N LEU A 118 -7.16 2.21 -21.79
CA LEU A 118 -7.92 1.14 -21.14
C LEU A 118 -8.59 1.68 -19.88
N ASN A 119 -9.86 1.36 -19.70
CA ASN A 119 -10.60 1.76 -18.51
C ASN A 119 -10.70 0.58 -17.52
N PHE A 120 -10.01 0.72 -16.38
CA PHE A 120 -10.07 -0.23 -15.27
C PHE A 120 -10.89 0.31 -14.08
N GLY A 121 -11.62 1.43 -14.27
CA GLY A 121 -12.30 2.13 -13.18
C GLY A 121 -11.32 2.49 -12.06
N ASP A 122 -11.73 2.22 -10.81
CA ASP A 122 -10.93 2.48 -9.62
C ASP A 122 -10.07 1.26 -9.18
N ASP A 123 -10.09 0.14 -9.91
CA ASP A 123 -9.46 -1.10 -9.44
C ASP A 123 -7.95 -0.95 -9.21
N ILE A 124 -7.23 -0.34 -10.16
CA ILE A 124 -5.77 -0.15 -10.07
C ILE A 124 -5.43 0.89 -9.01
N ALA A 125 -6.17 2.01 -8.99
CA ALA A 125 -5.93 3.11 -8.06
C ALA A 125 -6.22 2.71 -6.61
N SER A 126 -7.31 1.98 -6.37
CA SER A 126 -7.66 1.42 -5.06
C SER A 126 -6.59 0.45 -4.52
N GLN A 127 -6.05 -0.43 -5.37
CA GLN A 127 -4.94 -1.30 -4.98
C GLN A 127 -3.67 -0.51 -4.68
N LEU A 128 -3.38 0.54 -5.45
CA LEU A 128 -2.23 1.42 -5.21
C LEU A 128 -2.33 2.16 -3.87
N ARG A 129 -3.49 2.74 -3.54
CA ARG A 129 -3.76 3.36 -2.23
C ARG A 129 -3.58 2.37 -1.09
N THR A 130 -4.13 1.16 -1.26
CA THR A 130 -3.97 0.08 -0.27
C THR A 130 -2.49 -0.29 -0.05
N ALA A 131 -1.71 -0.38 -1.13
CA ALA A 131 -0.28 -0.68 -1.06
C ALA A 131 0.52 0.42 -0.37
N ARG A 132 0.25 1.69 -0.71
CA ARG A 132 0.87 2.86 -0.06
C ARG A 132 0.54 2.93 1.42
N LYS A 133 -0.73 2.79 1.80
CA LYS A 133 -1.16 2.73 3.19
C LYS A 133 -0.45 1.60 3.97
N LYS A 134 -0.39 0.39 3.40
CA LYS A 134 0.32 -0.75 4.03
C LYS A 134 1.82 -0.49 4.18
N ARG A 135 2.46 0.15 3.19
CA ARG A 135 3.87 0.57 3.26
C ARG A 135 4.10 1.56 4.40
N PHE A 136 3.26 2.58 4.47
CA PHE A 136 3.32 3.57 5.53
C PHE A 136 3.15 2.95 6.91
N SER A 137 2.11 2.12 7.11
CA SER A 137 1.90 1.41 8.38
C SER A 137 3.09 0.54 8.77
N SER A 138 3.68 -0.20 7.83
CA SER A 138 4.86 -1.04 8.11
C SER A 138 6.10 -0.24 8.50
N GLN A 139 6.35 0.89 7.83
CA GLN A 139 7.46 1.79 8.19
C GLN A 139 7.22 2.45 9.55
N GLU A 140 5.98 2.84 9.82
CA GLU A 140 5.59 3.42 11.10
C GLU A 140 5.76 2.43 12.25
N GLU A 141 5.28 1.19 12.10
CA GLU A 141 5.49 0.12 13.09
C GLU A 141 6.98 -0.08 13.41
N LYS A 142 7.86 -0.07 12.39
CA LYS A 142 9.32 -0.15 12.60
C LYS A 142 9.85 1.04 13.39
N ARG A 143 9.41 2.26 13.07
CA ARG A 143 9.84 3.46 13.81
C ARG A 143 9.39 3.41 15.26
N ILE A 144 8.14 2.98 15.51
CA ILE A 144 7.59 2.81 16.85
C ILE A 144 8.43 1.82 17.66
N LEU A 145 8.79 0.68 17.07
CA LEU A 145 9.63 -0.32 17.72
C LEU A 145 11.00 0.24 18.10
N GLN A 146 11.65 0.97 17.20
CA GLN A 146 12.93 1.63 17.49
C GLN A 146 12.80 2.67 18.61
N GLU A 147 11.72 3.44 18.62
CA GLU A 147 11.44 4.41 19.69
C GLU A 147 11.23 3.71 21.04
N ILE A 148 10.49 2.60 21.10
CA ILE A 148 10.26 1.82 22.33
C ILE A 148 11.58 1.19 22.82
N GLU A 149 12.38 0.65 21.91
CA GLU A 149 13.69 0.07 22.21
C GLU A 149 14.61 1.14 22.82
N LEU A 150 14.71 2.29 22.17
CA LEU A 150 15.49 3.43 22.66
C LEU A 150 14.98 3.91 24.02
N HIS A 151 13.67 4.06 24.19
CA HIS A 151 13.06 4.48 25.45
C HIS A 151 13.40 3.53 26.60
N THR A 152 13.31 2.22 26.35
CA THR A 152 13.63 1.18 27.32
C THR A 152 15.11 1.18 27.65
N TYR A 153 15.97 1.32 26.64
CA TYR A 153 17.42 1.39 26.80
C TYR A 153 17.85 2.59 27.64
N LEU A 154 17.33 3.79 27.35
CA LEU A 154 17.66 5.01 28.09
C LEU A 154 17.20 4.93 29.55
N ASN A 155 15.99 4.42 29.79
CA ASN A 155 15.51 4.20 31.15
C ASN A 155 16.39 3.20 31.93
N ARG A 156 16.90 2.16 31.26
CA ARG A 156 17.84 1.22 31.87
C ARG A 156 19.15 1.91 32.22
N LEU A 157 19.72 2.69 31.30
CA LEU A 157 20.96 3.44 31.56
C LEU A 157 20.83 4.40 32.74
N LEU A 158 19.72 5.12 32.85
CA LEU A 158 19.47 6.03 33.99
C LEU A 158 19.42 5.27 35.33
N ARG A 159 18.77 4.11 35.36
CA ARG A 159 18.70 3.26 36.56
C ARG A 159 20.08 2.67 36.91
N ASP A 160 20.79 2.15 35.92
CA ASP A 160 22.14 1.58 36.08
C ASP A 160 23.12 2.66 36.58
N ASP A 161 23.07 3.87 36.01
CA ASP A 161 23.92 5.00 36.44
C ASP A 161 23.57 5.45 37.86
N LYS A 162 22.27 5.55 38.21
CA LYS A 162 21.83 5.81 39.58
C LYS A 162 22.42 4.80 40.57
N GLU A 163 22.30 3.50 40.27
CA GLU A 163 22.85 2.45 41.12
C GLU A 163 24.38 2.55 41.26
N GLN A 164 25.08 2.86 40.17
CA GLN A 164 26.53 3.08 40.21
C GLN A 164 26.91 4.27 41.08
N GLN A 165 26.20 5.41 40.98
CA GLN A 165 26.44 6.58 41.80
C GLN A 165 26.18 6.29 43.28
N ILE A 166 25.05 5.64 43.61
CA ILE A 166 24.73 5.20 44.97
C ILE A 166 25.82 4.26 45.52
N ASN A 167 26.30 3.31 44.71
CA ASN A 167 27.36 2.39 45.11
C ASN A 167 28.71 3.10 45.33
N ARG A 168 29.02 4.16 44.59
CA ARG A 168 30.20 5.01 44.84
C ARG A 168 30.06 5.76 46.17
N ILE A 169 28.92 6.41 46.40
CA ILE A 169 28.63 7.14 47.65
C ILE A 169 28.69 6.20 48.87
N LYS A 170 28.21 4.95 48.74
CA LYS A 170 28.29 3.94 49.81
C LYS A 170 29.72 3.55 50.17
N LYS A 171 30.67 3.62 49.22
CA LYS A 171 32.09 3.30 49.43
C LYS A 171 32.90 4.47 50.01
N GLU A 172 32.37 5.70 49.98
CA GLU A 172 33.05 6.85 50.58
C GLU A 172 33.01 6.79 52.12
N GLU A 173 34.15 7.07 52.77
CA GLU A 173 34.27 7.19 54.23
C GLU A 173 33.72 8.55 54.71
N ILE A 174 32.39 8.65 54.77
CA ILE A 174 31.64 9.81 55.27
C ILE A 174 30.67 9.41 56.38
N ASP A 175 30.22 10.40 57.15
CA ASP A 175 29.17 10.24 58.16
C ASP A 175 27.85 9.73 57.53
N ASN A 176 27.07 8.97 58.32
CA ASN A 176 25.82 8.33 57.88
C ASN A 176 24.76 9.35 57.45
N ASP A 177 24.64 10.49 58.13
CA ASP A 177 23.64 11.52 57.80
C ASP A 177 23.96 12.17 56.46
N THR A 178 25.23 12.50 56.25
CA THR A 178 25.73 13.06 54.97
C THR A 178 25.57 12.05 53.83
N ARG A 179 25.83 10.76 54.09
CA ARG A 179 25.65 9.69 53.10
C ARG A 179 24.18 9.55 52.68
N ASN A 180 23.26 9.50 53.63
CA ASN A 180 21.83 9.36 53.36
C ASN A 180 21.31 10.56 52.56
N LYS A 181 21.74 11.77 52.90
CA LYS A 181 21.37 12.98 52.14
C LYS A 181 21.84 12.93 50.68
N LYS A 182 23.11 12.54 50.43
CA LYS A 182 23.64 12.39 49.07
C LYS A 182 22.90 11.32 48.26
N ILE A 183 22.52 10.20 48.90
CA ILE A 183 21.74 9.14 48.24
C ILE A 183 20.36 9.67 47.84
N LEU A 184 19.67 10.34 48.76
CA LEU A 184 18.35 10.92 48.50
C LEU A 184 18.40 11.95 47.35
N GLU A 185 19.38 12.85 47.36
CA GLU A 185 19.59 13.82 46.28
C GLU A 185 19.86 13.13 44.92
N THR A 186 20.55 11.98 44.92
CA THR A 186 20.83 11.22 43.71
C THR A 186 19.58 10.50 43.19
N GLU A 187 18.74 9.99 44.10
CA GLU A 187 17.45 9.39 43.75
C GLU A 187 16.49 10.42 43.16
N GLU A 188 16.33 11.58 43.79
CA GLU A 188 15.49 12.68 43.28
C GLU A 188 15.96 13.18 41.90
N LYS A 189 17.27 13.29 41.69
CA LYS A 189 17.84 13.64 40.36
C LYS A 189 17.53 12.59 39.31
N CYS A 190 17.64 11.31 39.63
CA CYS A 190 17.28 10.26 38.68
C CYS A 190 15.78 10.29 38.37
N ASP A 191 14.93 10.47 39.37
CA ASP A 191 13.48 10.50 39.18
C ASP A 191 13.04 11.69 38.32
N THR A 192 13.66 12.86 38.51
CA THR A 192 13.43 14.03 37.64
C THR A 192 13.85 13.75 36.19
N TYR A 193 15.03 13.19 35.94
CA TYR A 193 15.45 12.82 34.58
C TYR A 193 14.56 11.76 33.93
N VAL A 194 14.12 10.74 34.69
CA VAL A 194 13.18 9.73 34.20
C VAL A 194 11.84 10.37 33.83
N ASN A 195 11.34 11.29 34.65
CA ASN A 195 10.09 12.01 34.36
C ASN A 195 10.22 12.90 33.12
N GLU A 196 11.32 13.63 32.96
CA GLU A 196 11.59 14.43 31.76
C GLU A 196 11.68 13.56 30.50
N LEU A 197 12.39 12.43 30.59
CA LEU A 197 12.50 11.46 29.50
C LEU A 197 11.12 10.93 29.11
N ASN A 198 10.34 10.46 30.09
CA ASN A 198 8.99 9.94 29.84
C ASN A 198 8.08 11.02 29.22
N SER A 199 8.17 12.27 29.70
CA SER A 199 7.42 13.39 29.12
C SER A 199 7.81 13.66 27.66
N LEU A 200 9.11 13.57 27.33
CA LEU A 200 9.58 13.75 25.96
C LEU A 200 8.99 12.70 25.01
N PHE A 201 9.00 11.42 25.41
CA PHE A 201 8.41 10.34 24.61
C PHE A 201 6.88 10.42 24.54
N GLN A 202 6.21 10.90 25.59
CA GLN A 202 4.77 11.14 25.58
C GLN A 202 4.36 12.21 24.54
N LYS A 203 5.12 13.31 24.43
CA LYS A 203 4.88 14.36 23.41
C LYS A 203 5.01 13.82 21.99
N VAL A 204 5.91 12.86 21.75
CA VAL A 204 6.08 12.21 20.45
C VAL A 204 4.85 11.35 20.14
N ASP A 205 4.33 10.60 21.12
CA ASP A 205 3.16 9.74 20.94
C ASP A 205 1.86 10.54 20.65
N GLU A 206 1.69 11.71 21.27
CA GLU A 206 0.56 12.61 20.96
C GLU A 206 0.55 13.09 19.50
N ARG A 207 1.73 13.34 18.92
CA ARG A 207 1.85 13.72 17.49
C ARG A 207 1.47 12.56 16.57
N ARG A 208 1.68 11.31 17.00
CA ARG A 208 1.33 10.11 16.22
C ARG A 208 -0.17 9.98 16.00
N ARG A 209 -0.97 10.29 17.01
CA ARG A 209 -2.46 10.20 16.94
C ARG A 209 -3.08 11.16 15.93
N LYS A 210 -2.37 12.20 15.50
CA LYS A 210 -2.87 13.21 14.56
C LYS A 210 -2.69 12.83 13.09
N ARG A 211 -2.14 11.64 12.79
CA ARG A 211 -1.80 11.23 11.43
C ARG A 211 -2.98 10.64 10.65
N GLU A 212 -4.06 11.41 10.59
CA GLU A 212 -5.17 11.16 9.67
C GLU A 212 -5.29 12.36 8.74
N VAL A 213 -5.42 12.08 7.44
CA VAL A 213 -5.68 13.12 6.46
C VAL A 213 -7.15 13.53 6.63
N PRO A 214 -7.46 14.80 6.92
CA PRO A 214 -8.84 15.23 7.05
C PRO A 214 -9.63 15.06 5.74
N ASP A 215 -10.85 14.52 5.82
CA ASP A 215 -11.72 14.22 4.66
C ASP A 215 -12.01 15.41 3.73
N TYR A 216 -11.88 16.64 4.24
CA TYR A 216 -12.07 17.86 3.45
C TYR A 216 -10.88 18.21 2.56
N LEU A 217 -9.70 17.63 2.80
CA LEU A 217 -8.53 17.74 1.93
C LEU A 217 -8.53 16.68 0.81
N CYS A 218 -9.44 15.71 0.87
CA CYS A 218 -9.53 14.63 -0.09
C CYS A 218 -10.58 14.91 -1.17
N GLY A 219 -10.25 14.56 -2.42
CA GLY A 219 -11.15 14.63 -3.56
C GLY A 219 -12.34 13.67 -3.41
N LYS A 220 -13.53 14.07 -3.86
CA LYS A 220 -14.76 13.26 -3.73
C LYS A 220 -14.88 12.12 -4.74
N ILE A 221 -13.93 12.01 -5.67
CA ILE A 221 -13.88 10.95 -6.69
C ILE A 221 -12.72 9.99 -6.39
N SER A 222 -11.48 10.48 -6.36
CA SER A 222 -10.28 9.67 -6.08
C SER A 222 -10.15 9.27 -4.60
N PHE A 223 -10.73 10.04 -3.67
CA PHE A 223 -10.46 9.94 -2.23
C PHE A 223 -8.98 10.13 -1.87
N GLU A 224 -8.20 10.72 -2.78
CA GLU A 224 -6.80 11.10 -2.57
C GLU A 224 -6.72 12.58 -2.20
N ILE A 225 -5.59 13.00 -1.62
CA ILE A 225 -5.33 14.41 -1.33
C ILE A 225 -5.41 15.22 -2.63
N LEU A 226 -6.18 16.31 -2.59
CA LEU A 226 -6.39 17.22 -3.70
C LEU A 226 -5.04 17.77 -4.21
N GLN A 227 -4.65 17.44 -5.44
CA GLN A 227 -3.43 17.98 -6.05
C GLN A 227 -3.73 19.31 -6.73
N GLU A 228 -4.81 19.32 -7.54
CA GLU A 228 -5.31 20.48 -8.27
C GLU A 228 -6.78 20.72 -7.93
N PRO A 229 -7.09 21.35 -6.78
CA PRO A 229 -8.46 21.54 -6.33
C PRO A 229 -9.22 22.53 -7.23
N VAL A 230 -10.37 22.09 -7.74
CA VAL A 230 -11.34 22.91 -8.48
C VAL A 230 -12.70 22.87 -7.80
N ILE A 231 -13.39 24.01 -7.76
CA ILE A 231 -14.73 24.13 -7.17
C ILE A 231 -15.79 24.23 -8.27
N THR A 232 -16.89 23.51 -8.10
CA THR A 232 -18.07 23.58 -8.97
C THR A 232 -19.02 24.69 -8.52
N PRO A 233 -19.95 25.17 -9.38
CA PRO A 233 -20.99 26.11 -8.97
C PRO A 233 -21.87 25.61 -7.81
N SER A 234 -21.93 24.30 -7.60
CA SER A 234 -22.58 23.66 -6.46
C SER A 234 -21.81 23.82 -5.14
N GLY A 235 -20.62 24.41 -5.17
CA GLY A 235 -19.76 24.65 -4.00
C GLY A 235 -18.91 23.45 -3.58
N ILE A 236 -18.81 22.40 -4.42
CA ILE A 236 -18.06 21.19 -4.08
C ILE A 236 -16.68 21.25 -4.74
N THR A 237 -15.65 20.93 -3.95
CA THR A 237 -14.27 20.85 -4.44
C THR A 237 -13.91 19.41 -4.83
N TYR A 238 -13.30 19.27 -6.00
CA TYR A 238 -12.79 18.02 -6.55
C TYR A 238 -11.34 18.21 -6.99
N ASP A 239 -10.64 17.10 -7.24
CA ASP A 239 -9.42 17.20 -8.03
C ASP A 239 -9.80 17.42 -9.49
N LYS A 240 -9.12 18.36 -10.14
CA LYS A 240 -9.38 18.76 -11.52
C LYS A 240 -9.37 17.56 -12.46
N LYS A 241 -8.36 16.71 -12.33
CA LYS A 241 -8.15 15.58 -13.24
C LYS A 241 -9.32 14.60 -13.17
N ASP A 242 -9.75 14.27 -11.96
CA ASP A 242 -10.83 13.31 -11.74
C ASP A 242 -12.17 13.86 -12.25
N LEU A 243 -12.43 15.14 -12.03
CA LEU A 243 -13.66 15.77 -12.45
C LEU A 243 -13.73 15.94 -13.97
N GLU A 244 -12.63 16.33 -14.61
CA GLU A 244 -12.53 16.39 -16.08
C GLU A 244 -12.76 15.02 -16.72
N GLU A 245 -12.18 13.96 -16.14
CA GLU A 245 -12.39 12.60 -16.59
C GLU A 245 -13.86 12.16 -16.44
N HIS A 246 -14.50 12.49 -15.32
CA HIS A 246 -15.92 12.22 -15.09
C HIS A 246 -16.82 12.94 -16.12
N LEU A 247 -16.57 14.23 -16.37
CA LEU A 247 -17.35 15.01 -17.32
C LEU A 247 -17.24 14.47 -18.75
N GLN A 248 -16.06 13.97 -19.14
CA GLN A 248 -15.83 13.39 -20.45
C GLN A 248 -16.37 11.96 -20.60
N ARG A 249 -16.22 11.12 -19.58
CA ARG A 249 -16.53 9.67 -19.68
C ARG A 249 -17.92 9.31 -19.19
N VAL A 250 -18.40 9.96 -18.14
CA VAL A 250 -19.65 9.59 -17.44
C VAL A 250 -20.78 10.52 -17.87
N GLY A 251 -20.56 11.82 -17.83
CA GLY A 251 -21.53 12.79 -18.31
C GLY A 251 -21.42 14.18 -17.69
N HIS A 252 -22.11 15.13 -18.30
CA HIS A 252 -22.06 16.56 -17.99
C HIS A 252 -22.93 16.93 -16.77
N PHE A 253 -22.61 16.35 -15.62
CA PHE A 253 -23.28 16.62 -14.35
C PHE A 253 -22.31 16.48 -13.17
N ASP A 254 -22.56 17.22 -12.10
CA ASP A 254 -21.79 17.19 -10.86
C ASP A 254 -21.93 15.81 -10.17
N PRO A 255 -20.84 15.10 -9.85
CA PRO A 255 -20.89 13.74 -9.31
C PRO A 255 -21.73 13.58 -8.03
N VAL A 256 -21.79 14.62 -7.19
CA VAL A 256 -22.45 14.58 -5.88
C VAL A 256 -23.86 15.12 -5.98
N THR A 257 -24.02 16.33 -6.50
CA THR A 257 -25.32 17.04 -6.54
C THR A 257 -26.17 16.68 -7.75
N ARG A 258 -25.59 16.04 -8.78
CA ARG A 258 -26.25 15.67 -10.05
C ARG A 258 -26.77 16.85 -10.86
N VAL A 259 -26.41 18.09 -10.50
CA VAL A 259 -26.72 19.30 -11.27
C VAL A 259 -25.92 19.30 -12.57
N LYS A 260 -26.48 19.83 -13.66
CA LYS A 260 -25.78 19.95 -14.94
C LYS A 260 -24.49 20.77 -14.76
N LEU A 261 -23.38 20.20 -15.17
CA LEU A 261 -22.04 20.75 -14.99
C LEU A 261 -21.25 20.58 -16.29
N THR A 262 -20.53 21.61 -16.70
CA THR A 262 -19.64 21.57 -17.86
C THR A 262 -18.23 22.05 -17.49
N GLN A 263 -17.22 21.68 -18.28
CA GLN A 263 -15.81 21.94 -17.93
C GLN A 263 -15.46 23.44 -17.83
N ASP A 264 -16.16 24.28 -18.59
CA ASP A 264 -16.02 25.73 -18.57
C ASP A 264 -16.47 26.38 -17.25
N GLN A 265 -17.24 25.65 -16.43
CA GLN A 265 -17.73 26.13 -15.14
C GLN A 265 -16.78 25.81 -13.98
N LEU A 266 -15.67 25.11 -14.24
CA LEU A 266 -14.70 24.71 -13.21
C LEU A 266 -13.81 25.90 -12.83
N ILE A 267 -13.84 26.28 -11.55
CA ILE A 267 -13.05 27.40 -11.03
C ILE A 267 -11.90 26.81 -10.19
N PRO A 268 -10.62 27.16 -10.46
CA PRO A 268 -9.51 26.79 -9.60
C PRO A 268 -9.71 27.29 -8.17
N ASN A 269 -9.62 26.41 -7.19
CA ASN A 269 -9.78 26.74 -5.78
C ASN A 269 -8.42 26.99 -5.13
N PHE A 270 -7.85 28.17 -5.36
CA PHE A 270 -6.53 28.54 -4.82
C PHE A 270 -6.46 28.53 -3.30
N ALA A 271 -7.55 28.89 -2.61
CA ALA A 271 -7.61 28.85 -1.15
C ALA A 271 -7.45 27.41 -0.63
N MET A 272 -8.15 26.44 -1.24
CA MET A 272 -7.95 25.03 -0.88
C MET A 272 -6.56 24.54 -1.26
N LYS A 273 -5.98 25.03 -2.35
CA LYS A 273 -4.60 24.68 -2.73
C LYS A 273 -3.60 25.11 -1.66
N GLU A 274 -3.69 26.34 -1.17
CA GLU A 274 -2.85 26.84 -0.07
C GLU A 274 -3.03 26.01 1.21
N VAL A 275 -4.27 25.64 1.55
CA VAL A 275 -4.55 24.81 2.73
C VAL A 275 -3.93 23.42 2.59
N VAL A 276 -4.05 22.78 1.43
CA VAL A 276 -3.45 21.47 1.16
C VAL A 276 -1.92 21.57 1.20
N ASP A 277 -1.34 22.59 0.56
CA ASP A 277 0.11 22.75 0.52
C ASP A 277 0.70 23.04 1.91
N ALA A 278 0.02 23.84 2.73
CA ALA A 278 0.38 24.06 4.13
C ALA A 278 0.29 22.75 4.93
N PHE A 279 -0.79 21.98 4.75
CA PHE A 279 -0.95 20.68 5.40
C PHE A 279 0.17 19.71 5.02
N LEU A 280 0.51 19.60 3.74
CA LEU A 280 1.58 18.72 3.24
C LEU A 280 2.97 19.15 3.71
N THR A 281 3.22 20.46 3.87
CA THR A 281 4.48 20.99 4.40
C THR A 281 4.70 20.55 5.85
N GLU A 282 3.64 20.54 6.65
CA GLU A 282 3.69 20.08 8.04
C GLU A 282 3.60 18.55 8.17
N ASN A 283 3.03 17.90 7.16
CA ASN A 283 2.69 16.48 7.16
C ASN A 283 3.23 15.80 5.89
N GLU A 284 4.56 15.76 5.72
CA GLU A 284 5.18 15.07 4.57
C GLU A 284 4.74 13.61 4.46
N TRP A 285 4.40 12.98 5.59
CA TRP A 285 3.87 11.62 5.65
C TRP A 285 2.55 11.43 4.88
N ALA A 286 1.79 12.51 4.65
CA ALA A 286 0.51 12.46 3.96
C ALA A 286 0.65 12.33 2.43
N LEU A 287 1.83 12.58 1.86
CA LEU A 287 2.11 12.33 0.43
C LEU A 287 2.02 10.85 0.05
N ASP A 288 2.23 9.97 1.03
CA ASP A 288 2.13 8.52 0.89
C ASP A 288 0.72 7.96 1.26
N TYR A 289 -0.28 8.82 1.49
CA TYR A 289 -1.68 8.42 1.75
C TYR A 289 -2.43 8.15 0.44
#